data_AF-A0ABC8RHP0-F1
#
_entry.id   AF-A0ABC8RHP0-F1
#
_cell.length_a   1.000
_cell.length_b   1.000
_cell.length_c   1.000
_cell.angle_alpha   90.00
_cell.angle_beta   90.00
_cell.angle_gamma   90.00
#
_symmetry.space_group_name_H-M   'P 1'
#
loop_
_entity.id
_entity.type
_entity.pdbx_description
1 polymer ?
#
loop_
_entity_poly.entity_id
_entity_poly.type
_entity_poly.pdbx_seq_one_letter_code
_entity_poly.pdbx_strand_id
1 'polypeptide(L)'
;MVSEESVETMFDAVNDTMASETNHSTGGERKLGRIIIPAAVDSIQQEAIVMLKKLEIIEDDIKADELCTRREYARWLVRANSQLERNPKHRIAPSVVLAGSTITAFDDVNVEDPDFGSIQSLAEAGIVRSKLLNEYFGLDDLRGQEDANFFPERFLSRQDLIKWKAKLEYESYDVLPGINEEIFRNNVGFMDMREISSEASEELFVDMLAGNKSILRKVFGQAKRFQPNKPSTKAQAAVALTSGRMKEAIHAELSRLEAENSLRKTVMDEIHTELLARGDIQSYWDKKMEEEKGRGLEVEGAYNAAVHDLEEEKIVQESTLSEFLKKKAAIDCQKQLLSSLEEEVNEMSERFAYERAKHLDEQHNLQGILSDLQVKHEGMLDVKSILEAEKEALRILRSWIEDEARKSQARAKVLEEVGRRWKW
;
A
#
# COMPACT_ATOMS: atom_id res chain seq x y z
N MET A 1 -24.58 16.66 22.75
CA MET A 1 -26.03 16.46 22.63
C MET A 1 -26.55 17.70 21.93
N VAL A 2 -26.65 17.85 20.60
CA VAL A 2 -27.14 16.95 19.51
C VAL A 2 -28.42 16.26 19.95
N SER A 3 -29.59 16.40 19.33
CA SER A 3 -30.14 17.23 18.25
C SER A 3 -31.65 16.94 18.30
N GLU A 4 -32.51 17.82 17.80
CA GLU A 4 -33.72 17.42 17.05
C GLU A 4 -34.41 18.67 16.51
N GLU A 5 -34.41 18.81 15.19
CA GLU A 5 -35.37 19.66 14.48
C GLU A 5 -35.76 18.90 13.21
N SER A 6 -37.05 18.64 13.06
CA SER A 6 -37.66 17.87 11.97
C SER A 6 -38.95 18.56 11.57
N VAL A 7 -38.98 19.13 10.36
CA VAL A 7 -40.15 19.36 9.47
C VAL A 7 -39.55 19.85 8.13
N GLU A 8 -40.01 19.61 6.90
CA GLU A 8 -41.29 19.20 6.32
C GLU A 8 -41.12 19.01 4.77
N THR A 9 -42.09 18.32 4.15
CA THR A 9 -42.66 18.49 2.78
C THR A 9 -41.87 18.28 1.46
N MET A 10 -42.22 17.18 0.78
CA MET A 10 -42.98 17.07 -0.50
C MET A 10 -42.49 17.82 -1.75
N PHE A 11 -42.20 17.09 -2.84
CA PHE A 11 -42.52 17.49 -4.22
C PHE A 11 -42.59 16.28 -5.17
N ASP A 12 -43.76 16.11 -5.80
CA ASP A 12 -43.99 15.34 -7.03
C ASP A 12 -43.33 16.03 -8.22
N ALA A 13 -42.74 15.25 -9.13
CA ALA A 13 -42.54 15.67 -10.52
C ALA A 13 -42.48 14.47 -11.46
N VAL A 14 -43.54 14.33 -12.25
CA VAL A 14 -43.62 13.57 -13.50
C VAL A 14 -42.58 14.15 -14.47
N ASN A 15 -41.79 13.29 -15.13
CA ASN A 15 -41.27 13.63 -16.45
C ASN A 15 -41.08 12.39 -17.32
N ASP A 16 -41.94 12.31 -18.32
CA ASP A 16 -41.90 11.40 -19.44
C ASP A 16 -40.96 12.03 -20.49
N THR A 17 -39.83 11.40 -20.83
CA THR A 17 -39.08 11.78 -22.04
C THR A 17 -38.27 10.61 -22.59
N MET A 18 -38.74 10.14 -23.75
CA MET A 18 -38.03 9.36 -24.76
C MET A 18 -36.56 9.78 -24.89
N ALA A 19 -35.64 8.81 -24.79
CA ALA A 19 -34.27 8.97 -25.25
C ALA A 19 -33.96 7.89 -26.29
N SER A 20 -33.80 8.40 -27.51
CA SER A 20 -33.43 7.76 -28.76
C SER A 20 -32.35 6.69 -28.64
N GLU A 21 -32.58 5.59 -29.34
CA GLU A 21 -31.55 4.68 -29.80
C GLU A 21 -30.45 5.49 -30.53
N THR A 22 -29.22 5.33 -30.07
CA THR A 22 -28.03 5.56 -30.90
C THR A 22 -27.06 4.44 -30.59
N ASN A 23 -27.04 3.46 -31.49
CA ASN A 23 -26.12 2.34 -31.47
C ASN A 23 -24.71 2.83 -31.80
N HIS A 24 -23.80 2.74 -30.84
CA HIS A 24 -22.38 2.58 -31.12
C HIS A 24 -21.83 1.38 -30.36
N SER A 25 -21.26 0.49 -31.16
CA SER A 25 -20.60 -0.77 -30.85
C SER A 25 -19.27 -0.58 -30.12
N THR A 26 -19.09 -1.31 -29.01
CA THR A 26 -17.80 -1.90 -28.62
C THR A 26 -18.05 -3.01 -27.58
N GLY A 27 -17.35 -4.14 -27.77
CA GLY A 27 -17.50 -5.38 -27.01
C GLY A 27 -17.17 -5.25 -25.53
N GLY A 28 -17.97 -5.95 -24.74
CA GLY A 28 -17.84 -6.12 -23.30
C GLY A 28 -19.07 -6.90 -22.85
N GLU A 29 -18.85 -8.07 -22.25
CA GLU A 29 -19.90 -8.95 -21.72
C GLU A 29 -20.89 -8.15 -20.86
N ARG A 30 -22.05 -7.82 -21.43
CA ARG A 30 -23.14 -7.22 -20.67
C ARG A 30 -23.79 -8.35 -19.87
N LYS A 31 -23.22 -8.65 -18.71
CA LYS A 31 -23.90 -9.39 -17.65
C LYS A 31 -25.24 -8.68 -17.42
N LEU A 32 -26.34 -9.29 -17.85
CA LEU A 32 -27.67 -8.70 -17.67
C LEU A 32 -27.83 -8.37 -16.19
N GLY A 33 -28.19 -7.11 -15.89
CA GLY A 33 -28.32 -6.64 -14.52
C GLY A 33 -29.20 -7.59 -13.71
N ARG A 34 -28.76 -7.99 -12.52
CA ARG A 34 -29.49 -8.94 -11.66
C ARG A 34 -30.86 -8.35 -11.30
N ILE A 35 -31.91 -8.83 -11.97
CA ILE A 35 -33.27 -8.38 -11.72
C ILE A 35 -33.80 -9.14 -10.50
N ILE A 36 -34.09 -8.40 -9.44
CA ILE A 36 -34.72 -8.91 -8.22
C ILE A 36 -36.22 -8.65 -8.32
N ILE A 37 -37.04 -9.69 -8.17
CA ILE A 37 -38.49 -9.53 -8.07
C ILE A 37 -38.85 -9.43 -6.58
N PRO A 38 -39.42 -8.31 -6.10
CA PRO A 38 -39.89 -8.18 -4.72
C PRO A 38 -41.18 -9.00 -4.52
N ALA A 39 -41.04 -10.32 -4.49
CA ALA A 39 -42.09 -11.25 -4.12
C ALA A 39 -41.59 -12.07 -2.93
N ALA A 40 -42.39 -12.17 -1.88
CA ALA A 40 -42.05 -13.00 -0.72
C ALA A 40 -41.83 -14.45 -1.18
N VAL A 41 -40.62 -14.98 -0.94
CA VAL A 41 -40.26 -16.36 -1.22
C VAL A 41 -41.04 -17.25 -0.27
N ASP A 42 -41.80 -18.21 -0.81
CA ASP A 42 -42.60 -19.15 -0.02
C ASP A 42 -41.69 -20.16 0.74
N SER A 43 -42.19 -20.72 1.84
CA SER A 43 -41.45 -21.69 2.67
C SER A 43 -40.94 -22.88 1.84
N ILE A 44 -41.75 -23.36 0.90
CA ILE A 44 -41.39 -24.47 0.01
C ILE A 44 -40.22 -24.11 -0.91
N GLN A 45 -40.18 -22.87 -1.38
CA GLN A 45 -39.10 -22.37 -2.23
C GLN A 45 -37.78 -22.25 -1.47
N GLN A 46 -37.85 -21.76 -0.23
CA GLN A 46 -36.67 -21.65 0.62
C GLN A 46 -36.12 -23.03 0.98
N GLU A 47 -37.00 -23.98 1.32
CA GLU A 47 -36.62 -25.36 1.62
C GLU A 47 -35.94 -26.02 0.42
N ALA A 48 -36.50 -25.87 -0.79
CA ALA A 48 -35.92 -26.42 -2.01
C ALA A 48 -34.51 -25.89 -2.29
N ILE A 49 -34.27 -24.58 -2.11
CA ILE A 49 -32.95 -23.98 -2.25
C ILE A 49 -31.97 -24.57 -1.22
N VAL A 50 -32.38 -24.70 0.04
CA VAL A 50 -31.52 -25.27 1.09
C VAL A 50 -31.17 -26.74 0.79
N MET A 51 -32.14 -27.54 0.34
CA MET A 51 -31.90 -28.94 -0.06
C MET A 51 -30.84 -29.01 -1.17
N LEU A 52 -30.99 -28.21 -2.23
CA LEU A 52 -30.08 -28.24 -3.36
C LEU A 52 -28.69 -27.69 -3.01
N LYS A 53 -28.57 -26.72 -2.09
CA LYS A 53 -27.28 -26.26 -1.55
C LYS A 53 -26.58 -27.34 -0.74
N LYS A 54 -27.31 -28.03 0.15
CA LYS A 54 -26.78 -29.17 0.91
C LYS A 54 -26.25 -30.29 0.03
N LEU A 55 -26.87 -30.49 -1.14
CA LEU A 55 -26.45 -31.48 -2.15
C LEU A 55 -25.39 -30.94 -3.13
N GLU A 56 -24.94 -29.69 -2.95
CA GLU A 56 -24.01 -29.01 -3.86
C GLU A 56 -24.48 -29.05 -5.32
N ILE A 57 -25.79 -29.02 -5.59
CA ILE A 57 -26.34 -28.97 -6.95
C ILE A 57 -26.36 -27.53 -7.47
N ILE A 58 -26.62 -26.59 -6.56
CA ILE A 58 -26.66 -25.15 -6.84
C ILE A 58 -25.59 -24.42 -6.01
N GLU A 59 -25.17 -23.25 -6.46
CA GLU A 59 -24.15 -22.45 -5.81
C GLU A 59 -24.63 -21.82 -4.47
N ASP A 60 -23.71 -21.68 -3.51
CA ASP A 60 -24.03 -21.19 -2.16
C ASP A 60 -24.45 -19.72 -2.12
N ASP A 61 -23.97 -18.90 -3.06
CA ASP A 61 -24.20 -17.45 -3.13
C ASP A 61 -25.52 -17.06 -3.83
N ILE A 62 -26.32 -18.04 -4.27
CA ILE A 62 -27.60 -17.79 -4.93
C ILE A 62 -28.61 -17.13 -3.99
N LYS A 63 -29.24 -16.07 -4.51
CA LYS A 63 -30.44 -15.45 -3.96
C LYS A 63 -31.70 -16.01 -4.61
N ALA A 64 -32.71 -16.31 -3.80
CA ALA A 64 -33.93 -17.00 -4.22
C ALA A 64 -34.86 -16.16 -5.11
N ASP A 65 -34.84 -14.84 -4.94
CA ASP A 65 -35.68 -13.82 -5.61
C ASP A 65 -35.11 -13.31 -6.95
N GLU A 66 -33.88 -13.69 -7.29
CA GLU A 66 -33.29 -13.40 -8.60
C GLU A 66 -33.95 -14.23 -9.71
N LEU A 67 -33.98 -13.67 -10.92
CA LEU A 67 -34.38 -14.41 -12.12
C LEU A 67 -33.33 -15.45 -12.50
N CYS A 68 -33.80 -16.62 -12.94
CA CYS A 68 -32.95 -17.71 -13.39
C CYS A 68 -32.69 -17.60 -14.89
N THR A 69 -31.44 -17.70 -15.31
CA THR A 69 -31.07 -17.76 -16.73
C THR A 69 -31.18 -19.19 -17.27
N ARG A 70 -31.24 -19.33 -18.60
CA ARG A 70 -31.29 -20.64 -19.24
C ARG A 70 -30.02 -21.47 -18.98
N ARG A 71 -28.83 -20.85 -18.91
CA ARG A 71 -27.59 -21.56 -18.56
C ARG A 71 -27.61 -22.08 -17.13
N GLU A 72 -28.05 -21.25 -16.17
CA GLU A 72 -28.06 -21.61 -14.75
C GLU A 72 -28.96 -22.84 -14.56
N TYR A 73 -30.17 -22.79 -15.12
CA TYR A 73 -31.09 -23.90 -15.04
C TYR A 73 -30.58 -25.16 -15.75
N ALA A 74 -29.92 -25.00 -16.91
CA ALA A 74 -29.33 -26.13 -17.62
C ALA A 74 -28.26 -26.84 -16.77
N ARG A 75 -27.35 -26.07 -16.16
CA ARG A 75 -26.33 -26.58 -15.25
C ARG A 75 -26.95 -27.32 -14.08
N TRP A 76 -27.93 -26.72 -13.41
CA TRP A 76 -28.58 -27.33 -12.25
C TRP A 76 -29.36 -28.59 -12.62
N LEU A 77 -30.05 -28.60 -13.77
CA LEU A 77 -30.83 -29.74 -14.22
C LEU A 77 -29.94 -30.95 -14.55
N VAL A 78 -28.85 -30.74 -15.27
CA VAL A 78 -27.88 -31.81 -15.61
C VAL A 78 -27.17 -32.31 -14.35
N ARG A 79 -26.74 -31.40 -13.47
CA ARG A 79 -26.08 -31.76 -12.21
C ARG A 79 -27.00 -32.53 -11.26
N ALA A 80 -28.25 -32.10 -11.13
CA ALA A 80 -29.26 -32.82 -10.35
C ALA A 80 -29.51 -34.22 -10.93
N ASN A 81 -29.68 -34.32 -12.25
CA ASN A 81 -29.93 -35.59 -12.91
C ASN A 81 -28.75 -36.56 -12.78
N SER A 82 -27.52 -36.09 -13.00
CA SER A 82 -26.33 -36.94 -12.92
C SER A 82 -26.06 -37.48 -11.52
N GLN A 83 -26.34 -36.69 -10.47
CA GLN A 83 -26.15 -37.09 -9.09
C GLN A 83 -27.30 -37.96 -8.55
N LEU A 84 -28.54 -37.69 -8.94
CA LEU A 84 -29.74 -38.25 -8.29
C LEU A 84 -30.45 -39.32 -9.12
N GLU A 85 -30.35 -39.30 -10.45
CA GLU A 85 -31.08 -40.24 -11.31
C GLU A 85 -30.39 -41.61 -11.34
N ARG A 86 -31.09 -42.61 -10.80
CA ARG A 86 -30.62 -43.99 -10.71
C ARG A 86 -31.06 -44.83 -11.91
N ASN A 87 -32.14 -44.43 -12.60
CA ASN A 87 -32.61 -45.14 -13.79
C ASN A 87 -31.81 -44.68 -15.03
N PRO A 88 -31.08 -45.58 -15.71
CA PRO A 88 -30.30 -45.22 -16.88
C PRO A 88 -31.15 -44.65 -18.03
N LYS A 89 -32.45 -44.96 -18.10
CA LYS A 89 -33.34 -44.44 -19.14
C LYS A 89 -33.61 -42.94 -19.06
N HIS A 90 -33.55 -42.36 -17.87
CA HIS A 90 -33.81 -40.93 -17.64
C HIS A 90 -32.52 -40.16 -17.33
N ARG A 91 -31.37 -40.84 -17.38
CA ARG A 91 -30.08 -40.25 -17.11
C ARG A 91 -29.61 -39.49 -18.34
N ILE A 92 -29.29 -38.22 -18.14
CA ILE A 92 -28.65 -37.37 -19.13
C ILE A 92 -27.18 -37.79 -19.17
N ALA A 93 -26.82 -38.57 -20.18
CA ALA A 93 -25.43 -38.96 -20.41
C ALA A 93 -24.71 -37.79 -21.12
N PRO A 94 -23.65 -37.21 -20.55
CA PRO A 94 -22.79 -36.29 -21.27
C PRO A 94 -21.96 -37.11 -22.26
N SER A 95 -22.40 -37.23 -23.51
CA SER A 95 -21.75 -38.15 -24.46
C SER A 95 -20.69 -37.47 -25.33
N VAL A 96 -20.84 -36.21 -25.71
CA VAL A 96 -19.90 -35.58 -26.65
C VAL A 96 -18.63 -34.99 -26.02
N VAL A 97 -18.68 -34.48 -24.79
CA VAL A 97 -17.48 -33.94 -24.10
C VAL A 97 -16.42 -35.04 -23.87
N LEU A 98 -16.85 -36.31 -23.74
CA LEU A 98 -15.96 -37.47 -23.56
C LEU A 98 -15.48 -38.09 -24.89
N ALA A 99 -16.19 -37.85 -26.00
CA ALA A 99 -15.93 -38.50 -27.29
C ALA A 99 -15.15 -37.63 -28.31
N GLY A 100 -14.86 -36.37 -27.96
CA GLY A 100 -14.04 -35.47 -28.81
C GLY A 100 -14.73 -34.98 -30.07
N SER A 101 -16.07 -35.04 -30.15
CA SER A 101 -16.81 -34.46 -31.29
C SER A 101 -16.82 -32.94 -31.19
N THR A 102 -16.51 -32.28 -32.31
CA THR A 102 -16.46 -30.82 -32.47
C THR A 102 -17.80 -30.20 -32.88
N ILE A 103 -18.88 -31.01 -32.97
CA ILE A 103 -20.18 -30.54 -33.43
C ILE A 103 -20.93 -29.91 -32.25
N THR A 104 -21.06 -28.58 -32.27
CA THR A 104 -21.84 -27.84 -31.28
C THR A 104 -23.33 -27.97 -31.58
N ALA A 105 -24.14 -28.17 -30.54
CA ALA A 105 -25.59 -28.26 -30.68
C ALA A 105 -26.25 -26.93 -31.11
N PHE A 106 -25.60 -25.81 -30.79
CA PHE A 106 -26.08 -24.45 -30.98
C PHE A 106 -25.01 -23.56 -31.60
N ASP A 107 -25.42 -22.50 -32.30
CA ASP A 107 -24.51 -21.54 -32.94
C ASP A 107 -23.92 -20.51 -31.98
N ASP A 108 -24.65 -20.20 -30.91
CA ASP A 108 -24.33 -19.16 -29.94
C ASP A 108 -23.61 -19.69 -28.69
N VAL A 109 -23.26 -20.98 -28.64
CA VAL A 109 -22.54 -21.62 -27.53
C VAL A 109 -21.35 -22.41 -28.09
N ASN A 110 -20.13 -22.00 -27.69
CA ASN A 110 -18.88 -22.63 -28.10
C ASN A 110 -18.35 -23.61 -27.03
N VAL A 111 -17.27 -24.32 -27.35
CA VAL A 111 -16.65 -25.33 -26.48
C VAL A 111 -15.96 -24.69 -25.26
N GLU A 112 -15.55 -23.43 -25.38
CA GLU A 112 -14.89 -22.64 -24.35
C GLU A 112 -15.85 -22.12 -23.28
N ASP A 113 -17.16 -22.23 -23.51
CA ASP A 113 -18.19 -21.81 -22.57
C ASP A 113 -18.14 -22.66 -21.28
N PRO A 114 -18.15 -22.06 -20.08
CA PRO A 114 -18.05 -22.81 -18.83
C PRO A 114 -19.21 -23.78 -18.60
N ASP A 115 -20.40 -23.52 -19.17
CA ASP A 115 -21.55 -24.43 -19.09
C ASP A 115 -21.78 -25.23 -20.38
N PHE A 116 -20.82 -25.22 -21.33
CA PHE A 116 -20.91 -25.95 -22.59
C PHE A 116 -21.36 -27.39 -22.37
N GLY A 117 -20.69 -28.12 -21.46
CA GLY A 117 -20.99 -29.52 -21.21
C GLY A 117 -22.43 -29.77 -20.74
N SER A 118 -23.00 -28.87 -19.92
CA SER A 118 -24.39 -29.01 -19.47
C SER A 118 -25.38 -28.67 -20.58
N ILE A 119 -25.15 -27.58 -21.32
CA ILE A 119 -26.02 -27.15 -22.42
C ILE A 119 -26.04 -28.19 -23.54
N GLN A 120 -24.87 -28.67 -23.92
CA GLN A 120 -24.68 -29.70 -24.95
C GLN A 120 -25.38 -31.02 -24.55
N SER A 121 -25.23 -31.46 -23.29
CA SER A 121 -25.87 -32.69 -22.81
C SER A 121 -27.40 -32.63 -22.85
N LEU A 122 -28.00 -31.46 -22.60
CA LEU A 122 -29.46 -31.28 -22.72
C LEU A 122 -29.94 -31.37 -24.17
N ALA A 123 -29.14 -30.87 -25.11
CA ALA A 123 -29.45 -30.97 -26.53
C ALA A 123 -29.37 -32.41 -27.04
N GLU A 124 -28.33 -33.15 -26.64
CA GLU A 124 -28.16 -34.57 -26.97
C GLU A 124 -29.27 -35.45 -26.39
N ALA A 125 -29.73 -35.13 -25.18
CA ALA A 125 -30.87 -35.80 -24.56
C ALA A 125 -32.21 -35.45 -25.23
N GLY A 126 -32.23 -34.59 -26.26
CA GLY A 126 -33.45 -34.17 -26.95
C GLY A 126 -34.37 -33.29 -26.09
N ILE A 127 -33.87 -32.75 -24.98
CA ILE A 127 -34.65 -31.91 -24.07
C ILE A 127 -34.86 -30.54 -24.71
N VAL A 128 -33.77 -29.95 -25.21
CA VAL A 128 -33.75 -28.68 -25.93
C VAL A 128 -33.53 -28.95 -27.41
N ARG A 129 -34.35 -28.32 -28.26
CA ARG A 129 -34.25 -28.45 -29.72
C ARG A 129 -32.93 -27.86 -30.20
N SER A 130 -32.18 -28.62 -30.99
CA SER A 130 -30.84 -28.29 -31.47
C SER A 130 -30.62 -28.77 -32.91
N LYS A 131 -29.48 -28.42 -33.51
CA LYS A 131 -29.10 -28.88 -34.86
C LYS A 131 -28.88 -30.39 -34.95
N LEU A 132 -28.45 -30.98 -33.84
CA LEU A 132 -28.14 -32.42 -33.75
C LEU A 132 -29.37 -33.27 -34.12
N LEU A 133 -30.58 -32.79 -33.81
CA LEU A 133 -31.81 -33.51 -34.15
C LEU A 133 -32.01 -33.65 -35.67
N ASN A 134 -31.59 -32.65 -36.46
CA ASN A 134 -31.82 -32.66 -37.90
C ASN A 134 -30.87 -33.62 -38.64
N GLU A 135 -29.65 -33.77 -38.10
CA GLU A 135 -28.61 -34.66 -38.64
C GLU A 135 -28.92 -36.14 -38.38
N TYR A 136 -29.54 -36.48 -37.24
CA TYR A 136 -29.95 -37.85 -36.91
C TYR A 136 -31.17 -38.36 -37.71
N PHE A 137 -32.06 -37.48 -38.17
CA PHE A 137 -33.29 -37.86 -38.91
C PHE A 137 -33.21 -37.63 -40.42
N GLY A 138 -32.10 -37.13 -40.96
CA GLY A 138 -31.89 -37.00 -42.41
C GLY A 138 -32.89 -36.09 -43.13
N LEU A 139 -33.46 -35.10 -42.44
CA LEU A 139 -34.32 -34.08 -43.04
C LEU A 139 -33.48 -32.93 -43.62
N ASP A 140 -32.72 -33.24 -44.68
CA ASP A 140 -31.85 -32.28 -45.38
C ASP A 140 -32.55 -31.54 -46.53
N ASP A 141 -33.88 -31.47 -46.54
CA ASP A 141 -34.56 -30.76 -47.61
C ASP A 141 -35.82 -30.05 -47.10
N LEU A 142 -35.89 -28.74 -47.34
CA LEU A 142 -37.07 -27.87 -47.36
C LEU A 142 -37.37 -26.90 -46.19
N ARG A 143 -36.51 -26.68 -45.20
CA ARG A 143 -36.60 -25.45 -44.38
C ARG A 143 -35.21 -24.85 -44.22
N GLY A 144 -35.06 -23.60 -44.66
CA GLY A 144 -33.82 -22.84 -44.55
C GLY A 144 -33.24 -22.98 -43.15
N GLN A 145 -31.92 -23.14 -43.10
CA GLN A 145 -31.08 -23.29 -41.91
C GLN A 145 -31.46 -22.23 -40.87
N GLU A 146 -32.43 -22.54 -39.99
CA GLU A 146 -32.78 -21.69 -38.86
C GLU A 146 -31.57 -21.71 -37.91
N ASP A 147 -31.04 -20.54 -37.58
CA ASP A 147 -30.00 -20.39 -36.57
C ASP A 147 -30.50 -21.02 -35.27
N ALA A 148 -29.90 -22.14 -34.88
CA ALA A 148 -30.32 -22.88 -33.70
C ALA A 148 -29.57 -22.30 -32.50
N ASN A 149 -30.16 -21.27 -31.91
CA ASN A 149 -29.58 -20.54 -30.78
C ASN A 149 -30.18 -21.00 -29.44
N PHE A 150 -29.34 -21.22 -28.44
CA PHE A 150 -29.74 -21.58 -27.08
C PHE A 150 -30.17 -20.36 -26.26
N PHE A 151 -29.56 -19.21 -26.50
CA PHE A 151 -29.66 -17.95 -25.75
C PHE A 151 -29.33 -18.13 -24.26
N PRO A 152 -28.06 -18.41 -23.88
CA PRO A 152 -27.68 -18.78 -22.51
C PRO A 152 -28.03 -17.71 -21.46
N GLU A 153 -27.88 -16.43 -21.82
CA GLU A 153 -28.12 -15.29 -20.94
C GLU A 153 -29.61 -14.91 -20.83
N ARG A 154 -30.48 -15.45 -21.70
CA ARG A 154 -31.91 -15.16 -21.64
C ARG A 154 -32.52 -15.78 -20.39
N PHE A 155 -33.40 -15.04 -19.73
CA PHE A 155 -34.16 -15.56 -18.58
C PHE A 155 -35.02 -16.76 -18.99
N LEU A 156 -35.04 -17.77 -18.12
CA LEU A 156 -35.81 -18.99 -18.31
C LEU A 156 -37.31 -18.68 -18.23
N SER A 157 -38.03 -18.95 -19.32
CA SER A 157 -39.48 -18.79 -19.35
C SER A 157 -40.18 -19.89 -18.54
N ARG A 158 -41.40 -19.62 -18.04
CA ARG A 158 -42.19 -20.63 -17.31
C ARG A 158 -42.47 -21.86 -18.16
N GLN A 159 -42.76 -21.68 -19.44
CA GLN A 159 -43.00 -22.80 -20.35
C GLN A 159 -41.73 -23.64 -20.56
N ASP A 160 -40.56 -23.02 -20.70
CA ASP A 160 -39.30 -23.76 -20.89
C ASP A 160 -38.94 -24.56 -19.64
N LEU A 161 -39.10 -23.95 -18.45
CA LEU A 161 -38.87 -24.61 -17.17
C LEU A 161 -39.71 -25.88 -17.04
N ILE A 162 -41.01 -25.80 -17.34
CA ILE A 162 -41.90 -26.96 -17.25
C ILE A 162 -41.58 -27.96 -18.37
N LYS A 163 -41.42 -27.52 -19.61
CA LYS A 163 -41.10 -28.38 -20.76
C LYS A 163 -39.85 -29.22 -20.48
N TRP A 164 -38.75 -28.59 -20.06
CA TRP A 164 -37.48 -29.28 -19.85
C TRP A 164 -37.56 -30.29 -18.71
N LYS A 165 -38.18 -29.92 -17.59
CA LYS A 165 -38.36 -30.82 -16.45
C LYS A 165 -39.34 -31.95 -16.77
N ALA A 166 -40.43 -31.66 -17.48
CA ALA A 166 -41.47 -32.63 -17.84
C ALA A 166 -40.94 -33.73 -18.78
N LYS A 167 -40.09 -33.40 -19.76
CA LYS A 167 -39.42 -34.41 -20.61
C LYS A 167 -38.60 -35.44 -19.82
N LEU A 168 -38.04 -35.01 -18.69
CA LEU A 168 -37.32 -35.91 -17.79
C LEU A 168 -38.28 -36.65 -16.86
N GLU A 169 -39.32 -35.98 -16.37
CA GLU A 169 -40.28 -36.46 -15.37
C GLU A 169 -41.33 -37.45 -15.90
N TYR A 170 -41.67 -37.36 -17.18
CA TYR A 170 -42.69 -38.19 -17.79
C TYR A 170 -42.10 -38.92 -18.99
N GLU A 171 -42.32 -40.24 -19.04
CA GLU A 171 -41.88 -41.05 -20.17
C GLU A 171 -42.75 -40.70 -21.38
N SER A 172 -42.13 -40.19 -22.45
CA SER A 172 -42.80 -39.64 -23.63
C SER A 172 -43.58 -40.67 -24.48
N TYR A 173 -43.64 -41.94 -24.07
CA TYR A 173 -44.21 -43.02 -24.87
C TYR A 173 -45.34 -43.83 -24.20
N ASP A 174 -45.61 -43.67 -22.90
CA ASP A 174 -46.67 -44.43 -22.21
C ASP A 174 -48.00 -43.66 -22.05
N VAL A 175 -48.06 -42.38 -22.44
CA VAL A 175 -49.27 -41.55 -22.35
C VAL A 175 -49.83 -41.27 -23.75
N LEU A 176 -50.41 -42.32 -24.34
CA LEU A 176 -51.40 -42.36 -25.44
C LEU A 176 -51.00 -41.86 -26.85
N PRO A 177 -50.88 -42.76 -27.84
CA PRO A 177 -51.04 -42.39 -29.24
C PRO A 177 -52.53 -42.09 -29.50
N GLY A 178 -52.87 -40.83 -29.74
CA GLY A 178 -54.24 -40.41 -30.11
C GLY A 178 -54.83 -39.22 -29.34
N ILE A 179 -54.03 -38.46 -28.60
CA ILE A 179 -54.50 -37.24 -27.94
C ILE A 179 -54.74 -36.16 -29.00
N ASN A 180 -56.01 -35.93 -29.35
CA ASN A 180 -56.43 -34.77 -30.13
C ASN A 180 -56.07 -33.48 -29.38
N GLU A 181 -55.44 -32.50 -30.04
CA GLU A 181 -55.27 -31.12 -29.53
C GLU A 181 -56.60 -30.51 -29.03
N GLU A 182 -57.72 -31.01 -29.57
CA GLU A 182 -59.07 -30.62 -29.19
C GLU A 182 -59.44 -31.03 -27.75
N ILE A 183 -58.96 -32.20 -27.29
CA ILE A 183 -59.14 -32.67 -25.90
C ILE A 183 -58.28 -31.83 -24.95
N PHE A 184 -57.07 -31.45 -25.38
CA PHE A 184 -56.21 -30.52 -24.64
C PHE A 184 -56.84 -29.15 -24.46
N ARG A 185 -57.34 -28.54 -25.56
CA ARG A 185 -58.00 -27.23 -25.52
C ARG A 185 -59.25 -27.21 -24.65
N ASN A 186 -59.99 -28.33 -24.58
CA ASN A 186 -61.22 -28.42 -23.80
C ASN A 186 -61.00 -28.76 -22.32
N ASN A 187 -59.92 -29.47 -21.96
CA ASN A 187 -59.65 -29.87 -20.57
C ASN A 187 -58.74 -28.91 -19.79
N VAL A 188 -58.03 -28.00 -20.47
CA VAL A 188 -57.06 -27.12 -19.82
C VAL A 188 -57.67 -25.75 -19.51
N GLY A 189 -57.75 -25.41 -18.24
CA GLY A 189 -58.43 -24.22 -17.71
C GLY A 189 -57.63 -22.90 -17.73
N PHE A 190 -56.56 -22.79 -18.53
CA PHE A 190 -55.78 -21.55 -18.62
C PHE A 190 -56.39 -20.57 -19.62
N MET A 191 -56.44 -19.29 -19.26
CA MET A 191 -56.98 -18.24 -20.14
C MET A 191 -56.04 -17.89 -21.30
N ASP A 192 -54.74 -18.15 -21.16
CA ASP A 192 -53.65 -17.75 -22.06
C ASP A 192 -53.06 -18.91 -22.85
N MET A 193 -53.86 -19.95 -23.11
CA MET A 193 -53.45 -21.15 -23.87
C MET A 193 -52.91 -20.84 -25.27
N ARG A 194 -53.38 -19.74 -25.89
CA ARG A 194 -52.94 -19.32 -27.23
C ARG A 194 -51.51 -18.77 -27.26
N GLU A 195 -50.95 -18.41 -26.10
CA GLU A 195 -49.59 -17.87 -25.97
C GLU A 195 -48.54 -18.98 -25.76
N ILE A 196 -48.98 -20.24 -25.57
CA ILE A 196 -48.13 -21.41 -25.34
C ILE A 196 -47.64 -21.93 -26.69
N SER A 197 -46.34 -22.23 -26.81
CA SER A 197 -45.81 -22.81 -28.04
C SER A 197 -46.36 -24.22 -28.27
N SER A 198 -46.60 -24.58 -29.54
CA SER A 198 -47.06 -25.93 -29.92
C SER A 198 -46.08 -27.02 -29.47
N GLU A 199 -44.79 -26.67 -29.33
CA GLU A 199 -43.76 -27.59 -28.84
C GLU A 199 -43.69 -27.72 -27.32
N ALA A 200 -44.44 -26.92 -26.55
CA ALA A 200 -44.49 -27.03 -25.09
C ALA A 200 -45.87 -27.51 -24.60
N SER A 201 -46.88 -27.52 -25.48
CA SER A 201 -48.24 -27.92 -25.14
C SER A 201 -48.36 -29.40 -24.78
N GLU A 202 -47.58 -30.27 -25.41
CA GLU A 202 -47.62 -31.71 -25.13
C GLU A 202 -47.08 -32.02 -23.73
N GLU A 203 -45.88 -31.53 -23.40
CA GLU A 203 -45.26 -31.76 -22.10
C GLU A 203 -46.05 -31.12 -20.96
N LEU A 204 -46.59 -29.93 -21.22
CA LEU A 204 -47.44 -29.22 -20.27
C LEU A 204 -48.77 -29.96 -20.03
N PHE A 205 -49.33 -30.61 -21.06
CA PHE A 205 -50.52 -31.45 -20.89
C PHE A 205 -50.24 -32.66 -20.01
N VAL A 206 -49.16 -33.38 -20.29
CA VAL A 206 -48.78 -34.58 -19.53
C VAL A 206 -48.52 -34.22 -18.07
N ASP A 207 -47.88 -33.09 -17.81
CA ASP A 207 -47.68 -32.57 -16.45
C ASP A 207 -49.01 -32.29 -15.73
N MET A 208 -50.01 -31.71 -16.42
CA MET A 208 -51.33 -31.48 -15.82
C MET A 208 -52.09 -32.77 -15.53
N LEU A 209 -51.98 -33.78 -16.40
CA LEU A 209 -52.57 -35.10 -16.17
C LEU A 209 -51.99 -35.79 -14.93
N ALA A 210 -50.75 -35.47 -14.56
CA ALA A 210 -50.13 -35.96 -13.32
C ALA A 210 -50.80 -35.41 -12.04
N GLY A 211 -51.72 -34.45 -12.14
CA GLY A 211 -52.58 -34.00 -11.04
C GLY A 211 -51.79 -33.42 -9.86
N ASN A 212 -51.82 -34.08 -8.70
CA ASN A 212 -51.06 -33.65 -7.51
C ASN A 212 -49.53 -33.84 -7.67
N LYS A 213 -49.09 -34.63 -8.65
CA LYS A 213 -47.67 -34.81 -8.97
C LYS A 213 -47.16 -33.77 -9.99
N SER A 214 -48.05 -32.98 -10.59
CA SER A 214 -47.72 -31.91 -11.53
C SER A 214 -46.65 -30.97 -10.97
N ILE A 215 -45.58 -30.79 -11.75
CA ILE A 215 -44.51 -29.83 -11.46
C ILE A 215 -45.08 -28.41 -11.60
N LEU A 216 -45.92 -28.16 -12.61
CA LEU A 216 -46.58 -26.88 -12.82
C LEU A 216 -47.34 -26.42 -11.56
N ARG A 217 -48.16 -27.31 -11.00
CA ARG A 217 -48.97 -27.01 -9.81
C ARG A 217 -48.11 -26.82 -8.56
N LYS A 218 -46.98 -27.51 -8.44
CA LYS A 218 -46.05 -27.37 -7.30
C LYS A 218 -45.26 -26.06 -7.37
N VAL A 219 -44.84 -25.64 -8.56
CA VAL A 219 -44.01 -24.45 -8.74
C VAL A 219 -44.84 -23.17 -8.75
N PHE A 220 -45.98 -23.19 -9.45
CA PHE A 220 -46.79 -21.99 -9.70
C PHE A 220 -48.16 -21.99 -9.03
N GLY A 221 -48.52 -23.07 -8.34
CA GLY A 221 -49.85 -23.23 -7.72
C GLY A 221 -50.96 -23.45 -8.74
N GLN A 222 -52.21 -23.32 -8.29
CA GLN A 222 -53.38 -23.33 -9.18
C GLN A 222 -53.69 -21.92 -9.67
N ALA A 223 -53.16 -21.56 -10.83
CA ALA A 223 -53.44 -20.28 -11.48
C ALA A 223 -54.46 -20.45 -12.61
N LYS A 224 -55.32 -19.44 -12.83
CA LYS A 224 -56.17 -19.36 -14.03
C LYS A 224 -55.42 -18.82 -15.27
N ARG A 225 -54.26 -18.19 -15.06
CA ARG A 225 -53.39 -17.62 -16.10
C ARG A 225 -51.95 -18.08 -15.85
N PHE A 226 -51.35 -18.77 -16.82
CA PHE A 226 -50.03 -19.39 -16.65
C PHE A 226 -48.87 -18.40 -16.88
N GLN A 227 -49.01 -17.55 -17.89
CA GLN A 227 -48.05 -16.59 -18.41
C GLN A 227 -46.79 -17.30 -18.95
N PRO A 228 -46.90 -18.05 -20.06
CA PRO A 228 -45.85 -18.96 -20.53
C PRO A 228 -44.50 -18.28 -20.75
N ASN A 229 -44.51 -17.04 -21.24
CA ASN A 229 -43.32 -16.26 -21.55
C ASN A 229 -42.73 -15.48 -20.36
N LYS A 230 -43.37 -15.50 -19.19
CA LYS A 230 -42.87 -14.81 -18.00
C LYS A 230 -41.56 -15.47 -17.52
N PRO A 231 -40.55 -14.69 -17.10
CA PRO A 231 -39.33 -15.27 -16.54
C PRO A 231 -39.60 -15.94 -15.18
N SER A 232 -38.84 -17.00 -14.89
CA SER A 232 -38.91 -17.77 -13.65
C SER A 232 -37.82 -17.35 -12.68
N THR A 233 -38.13 -17.35 -11.38
CA THR A 233 -37.13 -17.08 -10.32
C THR A 233 -36.28 -18.32 -10.04
N LYS A 234 -35.09 -18.13 -9.45
CA LYS A 234 -34.22 -19.22 -8.99
C LYS A 234 -34.92 -20.11 -7.96
N ALA A 235 -35.72 -19.52 -7.07
CA ALA A 235 -36.62 -20.24 -6.17
C ALA A 235 -37.60 -21.18 -6.91
N GLN A 236 -38.26 -20.69 -7.97
CA GLN A 236 -39.20 -21.50 -8.77
C GLN A 236 -38.49 -22.65 -9.50
N ALA A 237 -37.30 -22.37 -10.06
CA ALA A 237 -36.43 -23.39 -10.65
C ALA A 237 -36.02 -24.46 -9.63
N ALA A 238 -35.65 -24.07 -8.42
CA ALA A 238 -35.30 -25.00 -7.35
C ALA A 238 -36.47 -25.91 -6.96
N VAL A 239 -37.69 -25.36 -6.80
CA VAL A 239 -38.89 -26.18 -6.52
C VAL A 239 -39.17 -27.16 -7.65
N ALA A 240 -38.96 -26.75 -8.91
CA ALA A 240 -39.13 -27.64 -10.05
C ALA A 240 -38.16 -28.83 -10.00
N LEU A 241 -36.90 -28.59 -9.63
CA LEU A 241 -35.85 -29.61 -9.52
C LEU A 241 -36.07 -30.56 -8.35
N THR A 242 -36.51 -30.07 -7.19
CA THR A 242 -36.76 -30.90 -6.00
C THR A 242 -38.11 -31.63 -6.04
N SER A 243 -38.93 -31.34 -7.06
CA SER A 243 -40.23 -31.96 -7.28
C SER A 243 -40.16 -33.14 -8.25
N GLY A 244 -41.19 -33.98 -8.21
CA GLY A 244 -41.35 -35.12 -9.11
C GLY A 244 -40.66 -36.37 -8.57
N ARG A 245 -40.21 -37.27 -9.46
CA ARG A 245 -39.58 -38.56 -9.14
C ARG A 245 -38.26 -38.41 -8.38
N MET A 246 -37.57 -37.29 -8.57
CA MET A 246 -36.30 -37.02 -7.90
C MET A 246 -36.50 -36.66 -6.42
N LYS A 247 -37.73 -36.36 -5.98
CA LYS A 247 -38.00 -35.97 -4.60
C LYS A 247 -37.52 -37.04 -3.61
N GLU A 248 -37.89 -38.29 -3.82
CA GLU A 248 -37.52 -39.39 -2.91
C GLU A 248 -36.00 -39.64 -2.91
N ALA A 249 -35.35 -39.53 -4.08
CA ALA A 249 -33.90 -39.64 -4.19
C ALA A 249 -33.16 -38.53 -3.43
N ILE A 250 -33.64 -37.29 -3.54
CA ILE A 250 -33.11 -36.13 -2.80
C ILE A 250 -33.19 -36.36 -1.29
N HIS A 251 -34.34 -36.81 -0.79
CA HIS A 251 -34.51 -37.07 0.64
C HIS A 251 -33.59 -38.21 1.11
N ALA A 252 -33.46 -39.29 0.32
CA ALA A 252 -32.57 -40.39 0.66
C ALA A 252 -31.10 -39.97 0.72
N GLU A 253 -30.61 -39.17 -0.24
CA GLU A 253 -29.24 -38.66 -0.23
C GLU A 253 -29.01 -37.66 0.91
N LEU A 254 -29.98 -36.79 1.21
CA LEU A 254 -29.90 -35.90 2.36
C LEU A 254 -29.81 -36.68 3.68
N SER A 255 -30.64 -37.71 3.87
CA SER A 255 -30.55 -38.58 5.05
C SER A 255 -29.22 -39.32 5.14
N ARG A 256 -28.68 -39.79 3.99
CA ARG A 256 -27.35 -40.42 3.93
C ARG A 256 -26.26 -39.45 4.36
N LEU A 257 -26.26 -38.22 3.85
CA LEU A 257 -25.30 -37.17 4.21
C LEU A 257 -25.41 -36.78 5.69
N GLU A 258 -26.63 -36.68 6.23
CA GLU A 258 -26.85 -36.37 7.64
C GLU A 258 -26.32 -37.48 8.56
N ALA A 259 -26.50 -38.75 8.17
CA ALA A 259 -25.94 -39.89 8.90
C ALA A 259 -24.40 -39.90 8.84
N GLU A 260 -23.82 -39.63 7.67
CA GLU A 260 -22.36 -39.55 7.49
C GLU A 260 -21.76 -38.39 8.31
N ASN A 261 -22.39 -37.22 8.29
CA ASN A 261 -21.95 -36.07 9.09
C ASN A 261 -22.08 -36.34 10.59
N SER A 262 -23.15 -37.01 11.03
CA SER A 262 -23.31 -37.41 12.42
C SER A 262 -22.22 -38.38 12.86
N LEU A 263 -21.89 -39.37 12.01
CA LEU A 263 -20.79 -40.30 12.27
C LEU A 263 -19.44 -39.58 12.36
N ARG A 264 -19.13 -38.69 11.40
CA ARG A 264 -17.90 -37.88 11.42
C ARG A 264 -17.78 -37.07 12.71
N LYS A 265 -18.89 -36.48 13.17
CA LYS A 265 -18.93 -35.73 14.43
C LYS A 265 -18.66 -36.63 15.64
N THR A 266 -19.30 -37.80 15.72
CA THR A 266 -19.04 -38.77 16.80
C THR A 266 -17.59 -39.22 16.82
N VAL A 267 -17.01 -39.58 15.66
CA VAL A 267 -15.60 -39.98 15.55
C VAL A 267 -14.67 -38.84 15.99
N MET A 268 -14.97 -37.60 15.62
CA MET A 268 -14.21 -36.44 16.07
C MET A 268 -14.28 -36.25 17.58
N ASP A 269 -15.47 -36.41 18.18
CA ASP A 269 -15.68 -36.30 19.62
C ASP A 269 -14.94 -37.45 20.36
N GLU A 270 -14.92 -38.66 19.81
CA GLU A 270 -14.14 -39.79 20.32
C GLU A 270 -12.63 -39.52 20.27
N ILE A 271 -12.11 -39.04 19.14
CA ILE A 271 -10.69 -38.65 19.02
C ILE A 271 -10.36 -37.53 20.00
N HIS A 272 -11.22 -36.53 20.14
CA HIS A 272 -11.03 -35.41 21.05
C HIS A 272 -10.99 -35.88 22.51
N THR A 273 -11.93 -36.75 22.91
CA THR A 273 -11.95 -37.31 24.26
C THR A 273 -10.77 -38.25 24.54
N GLU A 274 -10.30 -39.02 23.55
CA GLU A 274 -9.09 -39.83 23.67
C GLU A 274 -7.85 -38.95 23.85
N LEU A 275 -7.69 -37.90 23.05
CA LEU A 275 -6.57 -36.95 23.17
C LEU A 275 -6.58 -36.22 24.52
N LEU A 276 -7.76 -35.88 25.04
CA LEU A 276 -7.91 -35.33 26.38
C LEU A 276 -7.55 -36.36 27.46
N ALA A 277 -7.99 -37.61 27.33
CA ALA A 277 -7.72 -38.66 28.30
C ALA A 277 -6.23 -39.04 28.36
N ARG A 278 -5.54 -39.04 27.21
CA ARG A 278 -4.07 -39.20 27.14
C ARG A 278 -3.32 -38.01 27.70
N GLY A 279 -3.97 -36.85 27.81
CA GLY A 279 -3.33 -35.59 28.20
C GLY A 279 -2.40 -35.05 27.11
N ASP A 280 -2.48 -35.55 25.88
CA ASP A 280 -1.58 -35.18 24.78
C ASP A 280 -1.71 -33.68 24.44
N ILE A 281 -2.94 -33.15 24.47
CA ILE A 281 -3.22 -31.74 24.24
C ILE A 281 -2.54 -30.88 25.32
N GLN A 282 -2.69 -31.27 26.59
CA GLN A 282 -2.10 -30.54 27.72
C GLN A 282 -0.57 -30.58 27.65
N SER A 283 0.01 -31.76 27.46
CA SER A 283 1.46 -31.96 27.32
C SER A 283 2.05 -31.18 26.15
N TYR A 284 1.36 -31.15 24.99
CA TYR A 284 1.77 -30.35 23.84
C TYR A 284 1.83 -28.85 24.16
N TRP A 285 0.79 -28.32 24.80
CA TRP A 285 0.75 -26.91 25.18
C TRP A 285 1.74 -26.57 26.29
N ASP A 286 1.89 -27.42 27.30
CA ASP A 286 2.87 -27.23 28.37
C ASP A 286 4.29 -27.21 27.82
N LYS A 287 4.62 -28.13 26.92
CA LYS A 287 5.91 -28.14 26.21
C LYS A 287 6.12 -26.83 25.43
N LYS A 288 5.11 -26.39 24.67
CA LYS A 288 5.19 -25.16 23.88
C LYS A 288 5.33 -23.91 24.77
N MET A 289 4.62 -23.89 25.90
CA MET A 289 4.74 -22.83 26.90
C MET A 289 6.14 -22.81 27.51
N GLU A 290 6.74 -23.96 27.78
CA GLU A 290 8.09 -24.03 28.32
C GLU A 290 9.15 -23.62 27.29
N GLU A 291 8.98 -23.99 26.03
CA GLU A 291 9.82 -23.50 24.92
C GLU A 291 9.76 -21.98 24.78
N GLU A 292 8.57 -21.37 24.88
CA GLU A 292 8.42 -19.91 24.85
C GLU A 292 9.02 -19.23 26.10
N LYS A 293 8.87 -19.83 27.28
CA LYS A 293 9.55 -19.32 28.49
C LYS A 293 11.07 -19.36 28.34
N GLY A 294 11.61 -20.45 27.78
CA GLY A 294 13.03 -20.58 27.47
C GLY A 294 13.51 -19.47 26.54
N ARG A 295 12.77 -19.21 25.45
CA ARG A 295 13.03 -18.08 24.54
C ARG A 295 12.99 -16.73 25.27
N GLY A 296 12.02 -16.54 26.17
CA GLY A 296 11.91 -15.34 27.00
C GLY A 296 13.14 -15.11 27.87
N LEU A 297 13.64 -16.15 28.54
CA LEU A 297 14.85 -16.09 29.37
C LEU A 297 16.11 -15.79 28.54
N GLU A 298 16.23 -16.35 27.33
CA GLU A 298 17.35 -16.05 26.43
C GLU A 298 17.36 -14.57 26.00
N VAL A 299 16.19 -14.04 25.64
CA VAL A 299 16.03 -12.62 25.27
C VAL A 299 16.31 -11.70 26.47
N GLU A 300 15.80 -12.05 27.65
CA GLU A 300 16.08 -11.30 28.88
C GLU A 300 17.57 -11.32 29.24
N GLY A 301 18.23 -12.47 29.09
CA GLY A 301 19.68 -12.60 29.25
C GLY A 301 20.46 -11.71 28.28
N ALA A 302 20.09 -11.71 27.00
CA ALA A 302 20.70 -10.86 25.98
C ALA A 302 20.45 -9.37 26.23
N TYR A 303 19.25 -9.00 26.69
CA TYR A 303 18.92 -7.64 27.07
C TYR A 303 19.77 -7.16 28.25
N ASN A 304 19.88 -7.97 29.31
CA ASN A 304 20.69 -7.64 30.48
C ASN A 304 22.18 -7.51 30.11
N ALA A 305 22.69 -8.36 29.22
CA ALA A 305 24.05 -8.22 28.70
C ALA A 305 24.25 -6.91 27.94
N ALA A 306 23.33 -6.54 27.04
CA ALA A 306 23.41 -5.27 26.31
C ALA A 306 23.32 -4.03 27.23
N VAL A 307 22.52 -4.10 28.30
CA VAL A 307 22.45 -3.03 29.33
C VAL A 307 23.77 -2.92 30.08
N HIS A 308 24.40 -4.04 30.42
CA HIS A 308 25.71 -4.05 31.07
C HIS A 308 26.78 -3.43 30.16
N ASP A 309 26.86 -3.87 28.91
CA ASP A 309 27.80 -3.33 27.91
C ASP A 309 27.62 -1.82 27.73
N LEU A 310 26.37 -1.33 27.75
CA LEU A 310 26.07 0.10 27.66
C LEU A 310 26.57 0.89 28.88
N GLU A 311 26.44 0.34 30.09
CA GLU A 311 26.94 0.99 31.30
C GLU A 311 28.48 1.01 31.33
N GLU A 312 29.14 -0.06 30.86
CA GLU A 312 30.60 -0.09 30.71
C GLU A 312 31.08 1.00 29.73
N GLU A 313 30.45 1.09 28.55
CA GLU A 313 30.78 2.12 27.56
C GLU A 313 30.54 3.52 28.11
N LYS A 314 29.47 3.74 28.89
CA LYS A 314 29.21 5.01 29.55
C LYS A 314 30.32 5.39 30.54
N ILE A 315 30.81 4.44 31.34
CA ILE A 315 31.95 4.67 32.25
C ILE A 315 33.20 5.06 31.46
N VAL A 316 33.46 4.38 30.34
CA VAL A 316 34.59 4.72 29.45
C VAL A 316 34.42 6.13 28.87
N GLN A 317 33.22 6.50 28.42
CA GLN A 317 32.93 7.84 27.91
C GLN A 317 33.11 8.93 28.97
N GLU A 318 32.64 8.70 30.21
CA GLU A 318 32.84 9.65 31.31
C GLU A 318 34.32 9.83 31.68
N SER A 319 35.08 8.73 31.68
CA SER A 319 36.54 8.76 31.91
C SER A 319 37.26 9.56 30.82
N THR A 320 36.98 9.27 29.55
CA THR A 320 37.60 9.98 28.42
C THR A 320 37.22 11.46 28.39
N LEU A 321 35.96 11.80 28.74
CA LEU A 321 35.53 13.18 28.90
C LEU A 321 36.31 13.89 30.02
N SER A 322 36.49 13.23 31.16
CA SER A 322 37.29 13.76 32.27
C SER A 322 38.74 14.02 31.86
N GLU A 323 39.37 13.11 31.11
CA GLU A 323 40.70 13.32 30.54
C GLU A 323 40.75 14.50 29.55
N PHE A 324 39.74 14.61 28.68
CA PHE A 324 39.64 15.73 27.75
C PHE A 324 39.51 17.07 28.49
N LEU A 325 38.68 17.14 29.54
CA LEU A 325 38.53 18.34 30.36
C LEU A 325 39.85 18.72 31.06
N LYS A 326 40.62 17.74 31.55
CA LYS A 326 41.96 17.99 32.12
C LYS A 326 42.91 18.57 31.06
N LYS A 327 42.94 18.00 29.86
CA LYS A 327 43.76 18.51 28.74
C LYS A 327 43.34 19.92 28.33
N LYS A 328 42.03 20.19 28.25
CA LYS A 328 41.50 21.52 27.96
C LYS A 328 41.93 22.54 29.03
N ALA A 329 41.77 22.21 30.31
CA ALA A 329 42.20 23.07 31.41
C ALA A 329 43.71 23.35 31.36
N ALA A 330 44.54 22.34 31.02
CA ALA A 330 45.98 22.54 30.85
C ALA A 330 46.32 23.51 29.71
N ILE A 331 45.64 23.40 28.56
CA ILE A 331 45.80 24.32 27.44
C ILE A 331 45.34 25.74 27.83
N ASP A 332 44.23 25.88 28.54
CA ASP A 332 43.74 27.17 29.00
C ASP A 332 44.75 27.85 29.95
N CYS A 333 45.39 27.08 30.85
CA CYS A 333 46.50 27.58 31.69
C CYS A 333 47.71 28.01 30.85
N GLN A 334 48.10 27.23 29.83
CA GLN A 334 49.18 27.62 28.93
C GLN A 334 48.86 28.90 28.15
N LYS A 335 47.61 29.05 27.70
CA LYS A 335 47.15 30.26 27.00
C LYS A 335 47.21 31.48 27.91
N GLN A 336 46.78 31.36 29.17
CA GLN A 336 46.90 32.44 30.15
C GLN A 336 48.35 32.85 30.39
N LEU A 337 49.26 31.87 30.52
CA LEU A 337 50.68 32.14 30.66
C LEU A 337 51.24 32.88 29.44
N LEU A 338 50.86 32.47 28.22
CA LEU A 338 51.28 33.15 26.99
C LEU A 338 50.76 34.58 26.92
N SER A 339 49.51 34.83 27.30
CA SER A 339 48.97 36.19 27.37
C SER A 339 49.71 37.05 28.39
N SER A 340 50.04 36.51 29.57
CA SER A 340 50.86 37.22 30.56
C SER A 340 52.27 37.52 30.05
N LEU A 341 52.89 36.58 29.32
CA LEU A 341 54.20 36.80 28.73
C LEU A 341 54.15 37.83 27.58
N GLU A 342 53.08 37.81 26.78
CA GLU A 342 52.83 38.82 25.74
C GLU A 342 52.70 40.22 26.36
N GLU A 343 51.97 40.36 27.47
CA GLU A 343 51.89 41.61 28.25
C GLU A 343 53.26 42.05 28.78
N GLU A 344 54.06 41.15 29.37
CA GLU A 344 55.40 41.47 29.88
C GLU A 344 56.37 41.88 28.76
N VAL A 345 56.33 41.20 27.60
CA VAL A 345 57.12 41.56 26.41
C VAL A 345 56.71 42.93 25.88
N ASN A 346 55.41 43.24 25.87
CA ASN A 346 54.92 44.56 25.47
C ASN A 346 55.41 45.65 26.45
N GLU A 347 55.33 45.43 27.77
CA GLU A 347 55.89 46.37 28.76
C GLU A 347 57.39 46.58 28.59
N MET A 348 58.16 45.50 28.38
CA MET A 348 59.61 45.60 28.13
C MET A 348 59.91 46.36 26.84
N SER A 349 59.13 46.13 25.78
CA SER A 349 59.24 46.83 24.51
C SER A 349 58.99 48.33 24.68
N GLU A 350 57.95 48.72 25.42
CA GLU A 350 57.66 50.12 25.75
C GLU A 350 58.77 50.77 26.58
N ARG A 351 59.29 50.08 27.61
CA ARG A 351 60.44 50.56 28.40
C ARG A 351 61.69 50.73 27.54
N PHE A 352 61.96 49.78 26.64
CA PHE A 352 63.09 49.88 25.71
C PHE A 352 62.92 51.06 24.75
N ALA A 353 61.72 51.30 24.24
CA ALA A 353 61.42 52.47 23.41
C ALA A 353 61.63 53.78 24.19
N TYR A 354 61.24 53.83 25.46
CA TYR A 354 61.49 54.97 26.35
C TYR A 354 62.98 55.23 26.61
N GLU A 355 63.74 54.20 27.01
CA GLU A 355 65.19 54.33 27.22
C GLU A 355 65.93 54.69 25.93
N ARG A 356 65.51 54.14 24.79
CA ARG A 356 66.05 54.53 23.49
C ARG A 356 65.81 56.02 23.19
N ALA A 357 64.62 56.54 23.50
CA ALA A 357 64.32 57.96 23.34
C ALA A 357 65.17 58.83 24.28
N LYS A 358 65.33 58.43 25.54
CA LYS A 358 66.20 59.10 26.51
C LYS A 358 67.67 59.10 26.08
N HIS A 359 68.19 57.96 25.61
CA HIS A 359 69.55 57.88 25.08
C HIS A 359 69.74 58.80 23.87
N LEU A 360 68.75 58.88 22.96
CA LEU A 360 68.81 59.81 21.83
C LEU A 360 68.84 61.27 22.30
N ASP A 361 68.08 61.62 23.33
CA ASP A 361 68.10 62.96 23.95
C ASP A 361 69.44 63.27 24.62
N GLU A 362 69.99 62.34 25.40
CA GLU A 362 71.33 62.46 25.99
C GLU A 362 72.41 62.60 24.92
N GLN A 363 72.32 61.82 23.84
CA GLN A 363 73.23 61.93 22.70
C GLN A 363 73.15 63.31 22.04
N HIS A 364 71.94 63.86 21.88
CA HIS A 364 71.74 65.21 21.36
C HIS A 364 72.32 66.28 22.30
N ASN A 365 72.12 66.13 23.61
CA ASN A 365 72.67 67.03 24.62
C ASN A 365 74.21 66.99 24.65
N LEU A 366 74.80 65.80 24.62
CA LEU A 366 76.27 65.63 24.51
C LEU A 366 76.81 66.26 23.24
N GLN A 367 76.11 66.14 22.11
CA GLN A 367 76.49 66.81 20.87
C GLN A 367 76.40 68.34 21.01
N GLY A 368 75.43 68.85 21.75
CA GLY A 368 75.36 70.27 22.16
C GLY A 368 76.57 70.70 22.98
N ILE A 369 76.90 69.97 24.05
CA ILE A 369 78.06 70.26 24.92
C ILE A 369 79.37 70.21 24.12
N LEU A 370 79.54 69.23 23.23
CA LEU A 370 80.71 69.14 22.35
C LEU A 370 80.83 70.39 21.46
N SER A 371 79.71 70.84 20.89
CA SER A 371 79.66 72.07 20.08
C SER A 371 80.05 73.30 20.90
N ASP A 372 79.51 73.45 22.11
CA ASP A 372 79.85 74.55 23.03
C ASP A 372 81.34 74.54 23.44
N LEU A 373 81.88 73.34 23.70
CA LEU A 373 83.27 73.17 24.11
C LEU A 373 84.22 73.44 22.95
N GLN A 374 83.82 73.09 21.72
CA GLN A 374 84.52 73.48 20.50
C GLN A 374 84.56 75.01 20.34
N VAL A 375 83.42 75.70 20.51
CA VAL A 375 83.37 77.18 20.47
C VAL A 375 84.28 77.81 21.54
N LYS A 376 84.28 77.27 22.76
CA LYS A 376 85.19 77.74 23.82
C LYS A 376 86.66 77.49 23.51
N HIS A 377 86.97 76.34 22.92
CA HIS A 377 88.34 76.02 22.50
C HIS A 377 88.83 77.00 21.43
N GLU A 378 87.98 77.29 20.43
CA GLU A 378 88.24 78.32 19.42
C GLU A 378 88.47 79.70 20.06
N GLY A 379 87.59 80.12 20.99
CA GLY A 379 87.78 81.39 21.71
C GLY A 379 89.05 81.44 22.57
N MET A 380 89.45 80.32 23.19
CA MET A 380 90.72 80.24 23.92
C MET A 380 91.93 80.30 22.98
N LEU A 381 91.85 79.70 21.79
CA LEU A 381 92.89 79.85 20.76
C LEU A 381 93.04 81.31 20.33
N ASP A 382 91.93 82.04 20.17
CA ASP A 382 91.95 83.47 19.87
C ASP A 382 92.63 84.27 20.99
N VAL A 383 92.25 84.04 22.26
CA VAL A 383 92.88 84.70 23.42
C VAL A 383 94.37 84.36 23.51
N LYS A 384 94.75 83.10 23.27
CA LYS A 384 96.15 82.70 23.21
C LYS A 384 96.90 83.48 22.12
N SER A 385 96.30 83.64 20.95
CA SER A 385 96.89 84.43 19.86
C SER A 385 97.08 85.90 20.27
N ILE A 386 96.09 86.50 20.96
CA ILE A 386 96.19 87.86 21.51
C ILE A 386 97.34 87.96 22.53
N LEU A 387 97.41 87.03 23.48
CA LEU A 387 98.47 87.03 24.50
C LEU A 387 99.86 86.80 23.90
N GLU A 388 100.00 85.96 22.87
CA GLU A 388 101.25 85.81 22.14
C GLU A 388 101.65 87.14 21.47
N ALA A 389 100.69 87.88 20.89
CA ALA A 389 100.92 89.21 20.36
C ALA A 389 101.29 90.23 21.45
N GLU A 390 100.66 90.22 22.62
CA GLU A 390 101.03 91.07 23.76
C GLU A 390 102.40 90.73 24.32
N LYS A 391 102.73 89.44 24.44
CA LYS A 391 104.06 88.98 24.87
C LYS A 391 105.14 89.47 23.90
N GLU A 392 104.84 89.44 22.60
CA GLU A 392 105.70 89.98 21.56
C GLU A 392 105.84 91.51 21.68
N ALA A 393 104.73 92.22 21.93
CA ALA A 393 104.76 93.67 22.19
C ALA A 393 105.58 94.03 23.45
N LEU A 394 105.43 93.27 24.54
CA LEU A 394 106.23 93.43 25.75
C LEU A 394 107.70 93.11 25.52
N ARG A 395 108.02 92.13 24.68
CA ARG A 395 109.40 91.83 24.27
C ARG A 395 110.02 93.02 23.54
N ILE A 396 109.26 93.65 22.63
CA ILE A 396 109.67 94.88 21.93
C ILE A 396 109.83 96.05 22.93
N LEU A 397 108.90 96.23 23.86
CA LEU A 397 108.98 97.29 24.87
C LEU A 397 110.20 97.11 25.79
N ARG A 398 110.47 95.87 26.22
CA ARG A 398 111.63 95.55 27.04
C ARG A 398 112.94 95.87 26.33
N SER A 399 113.09 95.49 25.05
CA SER A 399 114.31 95.84 24.30
C SER A 399 114.48 97.36 24.19
N TRP A 400 113.38 98.10 24.07
CA TRP A 400 113.40 99.57 24.06
C TRP A 400 113.84 100.16 25.40
N ILE A 401 113.31 99.67 26.53
CA ILE A 401 113.72 100.10 27.87
C ILE A 401 115.19 99.77 28.12
N GLU A 402 115.65 98.59 27.72
CA GLU A 402 117.05 98.18 27.86
C GLU A 402 117.99 99.06 27.01
N ASP A 403 117.56 99.50 25.82
CA ASP A 403 118.27 100.50 25.02
C ASP A 403 118.31 101.87 25.71
N GLU A 404 117.20 102.34 26.31
CA GLU A 404 117.14 103.63 27.00
C GLU A 404 117.95 103.63 28.30
N ALA A 405 117.95 102.51 29.03
CA ALA A 405 118.80 102.29 30.21
C ALA A 405 120.29 102.34 29.83
N ARG A 406 120.69 101.74 28.70
CA ARG A 406 122.06 101.86 28.17
C ARG A 406 122.44 103.30 27.83
N LYS A 407 121.53 104.06 27.21
CA LYS A 407 121.76 105.50 26.95
C LYS A 407 121.86 106.30 28.24
N SER A 408 121.04 106.02 29.25
CA SER A 408 121.09 106.67 30.57
C SER A 408 122.40 106.35 31.31
N GLN A 409 122.86 105.10 31.28
CA GLN A 409 124.13 104.70 31.87
C GLN A 409 125.33 105.34 31.15
N ALA A 410 125.25 105.51 29.82
CA ALA A 410 126.25 106.27 29.08
C ALA A 410 126.28 107.75 29.50
N ARG A 411 125.12 108.38 29.72
CA ARG A 411 125.02 109.75 30.26
C ARG A 411 125.58 109.86 31.69
N ALA A 412 125.33 108.86 32.54
CA ALA A 412 125.84 108.82 33.91
C ALA A 412 127.38 108.68 33.98
N LYS A 413 127.98 107.84 33.12
CA LYS A 413 129.44 107.72 33.04
C LYS A 413 130.12 109.02 32.60
N VAL A 414 129.51 109.77 31.67
CA VAL A 414 130.01 111.10 31.27
C VAL A 414 129.98 112.09 32.44
N LEU A 415 129.00 112.00 33.35
CA LEU A 415 128.93 112.88 34.53
C LEU A 415 129.93 112.49 35.63
N GLU A 416 130.25 111.21 35.79
CA GLU A 416 131.21 110.71 36.79
C GLU A 416 132.67 111.09 36.45
N GLU A 417 133.02 111.10 35.16
CA GLU A 417 134.35 111.51 34.67
C GLU A 417 134.65 113.00 34.92
N VAL A 418 133.61 113.86 34.91
CA VAL A 418 133.73 115.30 35.14
C VAL A 418 133.95 115.60 36.64
N GLY A 419 133.45 114.76 37.54
CA GLY A 419 133.58 114.94 38.99
C GLY A 419 134.99 114.72 39.55
N ARG A 420 135.80 113.83 38.97
CA ARG A 420 137.15 113.51 39.51
C ARG A 420 138.24 114.55 39.21
N ARG A 421 137.98 115.56 38.37
CA ARG A 421 138.98 116.59 38.02
C ARG A 421 139.04 117.78 38.99
N TRP A 422 138.18 117.86 40.01
CA TRP A 422 138.07 119.06 40.86
C TRP A 422 138.31 118.75 42.35
N LYS A 423 139.41 119.34 42.85
CA LYS A 423 139.80 119.69 44.25
C LYS A 423 140.60 118.63 45.01
N TRP A 424 141.89 118.86 45.32
CA TRP A 424 142.60 119.96 46.03
C TRP A 424 142.11 120.17 47.46
#